data_AF-V5GAN8-F1
#
_entry.id   AF-V5GAN8-F1
#
_cell.length_a   1.000
_cell.length_b   1.000
_cell.length_c   1.000
_cell.angle_alpha   90.00
_cell.angle_beta   90.00
_cell.angle_gamma   90.00
#
_symmetry.space_group_name_H-M   'P 1'
#
loop_
_entity.id
_entity.type
_entity.pdbx_description
1 polymer ?
#
loop_
_entity_poly.entity_id
_entity_poly.type
_entity_poly.pdbx_seq_one_letter_code
_entity_poly.pdbx_strand_id
1 'polypeptide(L)'
;VWNNQKKSPPPLTEFPKVAKPINVIKTKANKLSNRFYPYREIETEAVLHIDDDIVMLTSDEVEFAYEVWREFPDRIVGFPSRTHIWDNVTNAWKYESEWTNEISMVLTGAAFLHKYWSYLYSKDLPSEVKDWVDEHMNCEDIAMNFLVANLTNKPPIKVTPRKKFKCPECTNNEMLSADLGHMVERSHC
;
A
#
# COMPACT_ATOMS: atom_id res chain seq x y z
N VAL A 1 -13.77 -5.78 1.26
CA VAL A 1 -14.66 -5.53 2.43
C VAL A 1 -15.65 -4.46 2.04
N TRP A 2 -16.94 -4.60 2.36
CA TRP A 2 -17.98 -3.62 2.04
C TRP A 2 -18.37 -2.83 3.29
N ASN A 3 -17.99 -1.55 3.33
CA ASN A 3 -18.12 -0.69 4.52
C ASN A 3 -19.39 0.16 4.54
N ASN A 4 -20.03 0.35 3.38
CA ASN A 4 -21.17 1.22 3.22
C ASN A 4 -22.48 0.52 3.61
N GLN A 5 -23.17 1.06 4.62
CA GLN A 5 -24.45 0.49 5.12
C GLN A 5 -25.69 0.99 4.38
N LYS A 6 -25.56 2.09 3.65
CA LYS A 6 -26.66 2.70 2.89
C LYS A 6 -26.78 2.13 1.48
N LYS A 7 -25.68 1.62 0.93
CA LYS A 7 -25.60 1.05 -0.42
C LYS A 7 -25.22 -0.41 -0.33
N SER A 8 -25.97 -1.29 -1.01
CA SER A 8 -25.55 -2.70 -1.14
C SER A 8 -24.39 -2.83 -2.14
N PRO A 9 -23.51 -3.83 -1.97
CA PRO A 9 -22.53 -4.16 -3.01
C PRO A 9 -23.26 -4.56 -4.29
N PRO A 10 -22.63 -4.36 -5.46
CA PRO A 10 -23.18 -4.86 -6.71
C PRO A 10 -23.36 -6.39 -6.65
N PRO A 11 -24.31 -6.94 -7.43
CA PRO A 11 -24.43 -8.38 -7.62
C PRO A 11 -23.10 -9.00 -8.08
N LEU A 12 -22.81 -10.23 -7.66
CA LEU A 12 -21.59 -10.95 -8.07
C LEU A 12 -21.43 -11.10 -9.59
N THR A 13 -22.53 -11.01 -10.34
CA THR A 13 -22.53 -11.03 -11.81
C THR A 13 -21.90 -9.81 -12.46
N GLU A 14 -21.81 -8.69 -11.75
CA GLU A 14 -21.15 -7.46 -12.22
C GLU A 14 -19.64 -7.45 -11.94
N PHE A 15 -19.14 -8.37 -11.12
CA PHE A 15 -17.72 -8.50 -10.85
C PHE A 15 -16.98 -9.17 -12.03
N PRO A 16 -15.69 -8.87 -12.23
CA PRO A 16 -14.88 -9.52 -13.26
C PRO A 16 -14.85 -11.04 -13.06
N LYS A 17 -14.91 -11.79 -14.16
CA LYS A 17 -14.76 -13.24 -14.15
C LYS A 17 -13.30 -13.60 -13.87
N VAL A 18 -13.03 -14.10 -12.67
CA VAL A 18 -11.70 -14.48 -12.20
C VAL A 18 -11.68 -15.96 -11.81
N ALA A 19 -10.49 -16.57 -11.84
CA ALA A 19 -10.31 -18.00 -11.52
C ALA A 19 -10.52 -18.32 -10.03
N LYS A 20 -10.44 -17.33 -9.14
CA LYS A 20 -10.65 -17.47 -7.71
C LYS A 20 -11.99 -16.84 -7.30
N PRO A 21 -12.73 -17.44 -6.35
CA PRO A 21 -14.02 -16.89 -5.93
C PRO A 21 -13.86 -15.50 -5.31
N ILE A 22 -14.80 -14.60 -5.63
CA ILE A 22 -14.88 -13.27 -5.02
C ILE A 22 -15.80 -13.34 -3.80
N ASN A 23 -15.26 -12.98 -2.63
CA ASN A 23 -16.02 -12.91 -1.39
C ASN A 23 -16.26 -11.44 -1.00
N VAL A 24 -17.52 -11.05 -0.86
CA VAL A 24 -17.91 -9.70 -0.42
C VAL A 24 -18.40 -9.74 1.01
N ILE A 25 -17.56 -9.29 1.94
CA ILE A 25 -17.88 -9.26 3.37
C ILE A 25 -18.57 -7.93 3.70
N LYS A 26 -19.86 -7.97 4.02
CA LYS A 26 -20.62 -6.80 4.49
C LYS A 26 -20.38 -6.61 5.98
N THR A 27 -19.94 -5.41 6.35
CA THR A 27 -19.71 -5.02 7.74
C THR A 27 -21.01 -4.53 8.37
N LYS A 28 -21.07 -4.39 9.70
CA LYS A 28 -22.27 -3.91 10.42
C LYS A 28 -22.33 -2.39 10.58
N ALA A 29 -21.18 -1.72 10.56
CA ALA A 29 -21.04 -0.28 10.70
C ALA A 29 -19.93 0.21 9.78
N ASN A 30 -20.02 1.47 9.34
CA ASN A 30 -18.96 2.10 8.55
C ASN A 30 -17.80 2.48 9.47
N LYS A 31 -16.75 1.64 9.50
CA LYS A 31 -15.56 1.83 10.33
C LYS A 31 -14.31 1.63 9.49
N LEU A 32 -13.35 2.53 9.60
CA LEU A 32 -12.15 2.46 8.79
C LEU A 32 -11.32 1.21 9.09
N SER A 33 -11.25 0.81 10.37
CA SER A 33 -10.52 -0.39 10.81
C SER A 33 -11.09 -1.72 10.31
N ASN A 34 -12.31 -1.76 9.76
CA ASN A 34 -12.92 -3.01 9.28
C ASN A 34 -12.05 -3.73 8.24
N ARG A 35 -11.25 -2.99 7.45
CA ARG A 35 -10.35 -3.59 6.45
C ARG A 35 -9.28 -4.51 7.06
N PHE A 36 -8.94 -4.34 8.34
CA PHE A 36 -7.90 -5.10 9.04
C PHE A 36 -8.44 -6.27 9.86
N TYR A 37 -9.75 -6.51 9.87
CA TYR A 37 -10.27 -7.63 10.64
C TYR A 37 -9.72 -8.97 10.10
N PRO A 38 -9.33 -9.92 10.96
CA PRO A 38 -8.80 -11.22 10.53
C PRO A 38 -9.93 -12.12 10.00
N TYR A 39 -10.43 -11.80 8.81
CA TYR A 39 -11.48 -12.55 8.13
C TYR A 39 -10.99 -13.95 7.77
N ARG A 40 -11.81 -14.97 8.04
CA ARG A 40 -11.49 -16.38 7.73
C ARG A 40 -11.32 -16.63 6.23
N GLU A 41 -11.89 -15.77 5.39
CA GLU A 41 -11.77 -15.81 3.94
C GLU A 41 -10.36 -15.41 3.45
N ILE A 42 -9.52 -14.81 4.31
CA ILE A 42 -8.13 -14.47 4.00
C ILE A 42 -7.24 -15.65 4.39
N GLU A 43 -6.92 -16.48 3.39
CA GLU A 43 -6.08 -17.67 3.58
C GLU A 43 -4.58 -17.37 3.35
N THR A 44 -4.28 -16.35 2.54
CA THR A 44 -2.91 -15.97 2.15
C THR A 44 -2.18 -15.21 3.27
N GLU A 45 -0.85 -15.34 3.30
CA GLU A 45 -0.01 -14.54 4.21
C GLU A 45 0.11 -13.09 3.77
N ALA A 46 0.31 -12.86 2.47
CA ALA A 46 0.29 -11.53 1.87
C ALA A 46 -1.15 -11.04 1.70
N VAL A 47 -1.41 -9.80 2.09
CA VAL A 47 -2.68 -9.11 1.86
C VAL A 47 -2.39 -7.79 1.17
N LEU A 48 -2.90 -7.63 -0.06
CA LEU A 48 -2.92 -6.35 -0.75
C LEU A 48 -4.10 -5.52 -0.22
N HIS A 49 -3.79 -4.42 0.43
CA HIS A 49 -4.74 -3.38 0.77
C HIS A 49 -4.73 -2.30 -0.31
N ILE A 50 -5.90 -1.99 -0.85
CA ILE A 50 -6.10 -0.98 -1.88
C ILE A 50 -7.33 -0.13 -1.57
N ASP A 51 -7.22 1.19 -1.67
CA ASP A 51 -8.35 2.11 -1.56
C ASP A 51 -9.18 2.08 -2.85
N ASP A 52 -10.47 2.36 -2.74
CA ASP A 52 -11.43 2.20 -3.84
C ASP A 52 -11.35 3.30 -4.91
N ASP A 53 -10.52 4.31 -4.70
CA ASP A 53 -10.20 5.39 -5.65
C ASP A 53 -8.82 5.23 -6.32
N ILE A 54 -8.08 4.16 -6.03
CA ILE A 54 -6.78 3.88 -6.63
C ILE A 54 -6.98 3.27 -8.03
N VAL A 55 -6.75 4.09 -9.05
CA VAL A 55 -6.95 3.72 -10.47
C VAL A 55 -5.67 3.61 -11.29
N MET A 56 -4.52 4.01 -10.73
CA MET A 56 -3.26 4.16 -11.47
C MET A 56 -2.31 2.96 -11.41
N LEU A 57 -2.59 1.96 -10.56
CA LEU A 57 -1.71 0.80 -10.42
C LEU A 57 -1.89 -0.19 -11.58
N THR A 58 -0.77 -0.57 -12.18
CA THR A 58 -0.72 -1.60 -13.23
C THR A 58 -0.49 -3.00 -12.65
N SER A 59 -0.78 -4.04 -13.42
CA SER A 59 -0.49 -5.43 -13.02
C SER A 59 0.99 -5.65 -12.70
N ASP A 60 1.88 -5.09 -13.54
CA ASP A 60 3.33 -5.22 -13.39
C ASP A 60 3.82 -4.57 -12.08
N GLU A 61 3.21 -3.45 -11.68
CA GLU A 61 3.55 -2.77 -10.43
C GLU A 61 3.07 -3.56 -9.21
N VAL A 62 1.86 -4.11 -9.27
CA VAL A 62 1.33 -4.98 -8.20
C VAL A 62 2.19 -6.25 -8.06
N GLU A 63 2.58 -6.88 -9.17
CA GLU A 63 3.46 -8.05 -9.18
C GLU A 63 4.84 -7.70 -8.60
N PHE A 64 5.45 -6.60 -9.04
CA PHE A 64 6.73 -6.16 -8.48
C PHE A 64 6.65 -5.89 -6.97
N ALA A 65 5.62 -5.19 -6.51
CA ALA A 65 5.42 -4.93 -5.08
C ALA A 65 5.23 -6.21 -4.28
N TYR A 66 4.52 -7.20 -4.84
CA TYR A 66 4.36 -8.52 -4.24
C TYR A 66 5.70 -9.27 -4.15
N GLU A 67 6.50 -9.29 -5.21
CA GLU A 67 7.84 -9.91 -5.18
C GLU A 67 8.76 -9.24 -4.15
N VAL A 68 8.73 -7.91 -4.05
CA VAL A 68 9.46 -7.19 -2.99
C VAL A 68 8.94 -7.56 -1.60
N TRP A 69 7.63 -7.70 -1.42
CA TRP A 69 7.06 -8.15 -0.15
C TRP A 69 7.47 -9.57 0.21
N ARG A 70 7.59 -10.49 -0.76
CA ARG A 70 8.04 -11.86 -0.52
C ARG A 70 9.45 -11.92 0.07
N GLU A 71 10.33 -11.00 -0.30
CA GLU A 71 11.67 -10.88 0.27
C GLU A 71 11.67 -10.24 1.67
N PHE A 72 10.63 -9.45 1.98
CA PHE A 72 10.53 -8.67 3.22
C PHE A 72 9.13 -8.78 3.87
N PRO A 73 8.66 -10.00 4.19
CA PRO A 73 7.27 -10.23 4.56
C PRO A 73 6.90 -9.60 5.90
N ASP A 74 7.89 -9.30 6.75
CA ASP A 74 7.70 -8.64 8.03
C ASP A 74 7.52 -7.12 7.92
N ARG A 75 7.64 -6.53 6.72
CA ARG A 75 7.54 -5.07 6.51
C ARG A 75 6.31 -4.69 5.69
N ILE A 76 5.91 -3.42 5.82
CA ILE A 76 4.91 -2.80 4.95
C ILE A 76 5.58 -2.46 3.62
N VAL A 77 5.06 -2.98 2.51
CA VAL A 77 5.59 -2.73 1.16
C VAL A 77 4.52 -2.09 0.30
N GLY A 78 4.74 -0.88 -0.22
CA GLY A 78 3.68 -0.17 -0.95
C GLY A 78 4.14 1.09 -1.66
N PHE A 79 3.20 1.84 -2.21
CA PHE A 79 3.50 2.94 -3.14
C PHE A 79 3.40 4.34 -2.50
N PRO A 80 2.27 4.72 -1.85
CA PRO A 80 2.14 6.06 -1.30
C PRO A 80 2.97 6.13 -0.02
N SER A 81 3.95 7.02 0.00
CA SER A 81 4.83 7.20 1.15
C SER A 81 4.66 8.56 1.78
N ARG A 82 4.89 8.63 3.09
CA ARG A 82 4.80 9.85 3.90
C ARG A 82 5.93 9.87 4.92
N THR A 83 6.11 11.01 5.56
CA THR A 83 7.07 11.16 6.65
C THR A 83 6.47 11.90 7.83
N HIS A 84 7.13 11.80 8.98
CA HIS A 84 6.85 12.64 10.14
C HIS A 84 8.10 13.48 10.41
N ILE A 85 7.90 14.75 10.73
CA ILE A 85 8.97 15.69 11.02
C ILE A 85 8.75 16.31 12.39
N TRP A 86 9.84 16.53 13.12
CA TRP A 86 9.77 17.26 14.38
C TRP A 86 9.71 18.76 14.08
N ASP A 87 8.66 19.42 14.55
CA ASP A 87 8.54 20.87 14.47
C ASP A 87 9.06 21.52 15.75
N ASN A 88 10.20 22.20 15.64
CA ASN A 88 10.84 22.90 16.76
C ASN A 88 10.02 24.11 17.27
N VAL A 89 9.10 24.64 16.47
CA VAL A 89 8.26 25.79 16.86
C VAL A 89 7.13 25.31 17.77
N THR A 90 6.45 24.23 17.39
CA THR A 90 5.35 23.66 18.17
C THR A 90 5.79 22.63 19.20
N ASN A 91 7.05 22.17 19.15
CA ASN A 91 7.59 21.05 19.94
C ASN A 91 6.72 19.80 19.82
N ALA A 92 6.31 19.49 18.59
CA ALA A 92 5.45 18.36 18.28
C ALA A 92 5.85 17.67 16.98
N TRP A 93 5.49 16.39 16.87
CA TRP A 93 5.58 15.67 15.60
C TRP A 93 4.48 16.12 14.66
N LYS A 94 4.86 16.42 13.42
CA LYS A 94 3.97 16.80 12.33
C LYS A 94 4.00 15.75 11.24
N TYR A 95 2.82 15.40 10.73
CA TYR A 95 2.68 14.61 9.51
C TYR A 95 3.03 15.46 8.28
N GLU A 96 3.87 14.92 7.41
CA GLU A 96 4.31 15.58 6.18
C GLU A 96 3.93 14.75 4.94
N SER A 97 3.22 15.42 4.02
CA SER A 97 2.67 14.82 2.80
C SER A 97 3.51 15.03 1.56
N GLU A 98 4.52 15.91 1.64
CA GLU A 98 5.43 16.17 0.52
C GLU A 98 6.17 14.92 0.04
N TRP A 99 6.42 14.87 -1.27
CA TRP A 99 7.11 13.77 -1.92
C TRP A 99 8.63 13.91 -1.76
N THR A 100 9.13 13.56 -0.59
CA THR A 100 10.56 13.58 -0.30
C THR A 100 11.21 12.22 -0.56
N ASN A 101 12.56 12.20 -0.53
CA ASN A 101 13.34 10.96 -0.58
C ASN A 101 13.40 10.24 0.77
N GLU A 102 13.07 10.94 1.86
CA GLU A 102 13.06 10.40 3.22
C GLU A 102 11.64 10.03 3.61
N ILE A 103 11.44 8.77 3.97
CA ILE A 103 10.13 8.24 4.33
C ILE A 103 10.20 7.57 5.69
N SER A 104 9.10 7.64 6.43
CA SER A 104 8.92 6.89 7.65
C SER A 104 7.68 6.00 7.63
N MET A 105 6.79 6.24 6.65
CA MET A 105 5.49 5.58 6.55
C MET A 105 5.18 5.22 5.10
N VAL A 106 4.54 4.07 4.93
CA VAL A 106 3.87 3.68 3.68
C VAL A 106 2.38 3.51 3.98
N LEU A 107 1.53 4.21 3.22
CA LEU A 107 0.09 4.22 3.47
C LEU A 107 -0.53 2.89 3.04
N THR A 108 -1.46 2.38 3.85
CA THR A 108 -2.12 1.09 3.59
C THR A 108 -3.09 1.13 2.43
N GLY A 109 -3.35 2.31 1.85
CA GLY A 109 -4.22 2.50 0.69
C GLY A 109 -3.70 1.91 -0.61
N ALA A 110 -2.43 1.52 -0.66
CA ALA A 110 -1.86 0.73 -1.75
C ALA A 110 -0.58 0.04 -1.27
N ALA A 111 -0.75 -1.00 -0.46
CA ALA A 111 0.36 -1.72 0.16
C ALA A 111 0.06 -3.21 0.42
N PHE A 112 1.11 -4.02 0.34
CA PHE A 112 1.16 -5.38 0.86
C PHE A 112 1.55 -5.37 2.33
N LEU A 113 0.79 -6.14 3.11
CA LEU A 113 1.00 -6.40 4.53
C LEU A 113 0.95 -7.91 4.78
N HIS A 114 1.65 -8.38 5.80
CA HIS A 114 1.41 -9.72 6.32
C HIS A 114 0.08 -9.76 7.09
N LYS A 115 -0.75 -10.80 6.90
CA LYS A 115 -2.05 -10.98 7.59
C LYS A 115 -1.95 -10.90 9.11
N TYR A 116 -0.78 -11.22 9.65
CA TYR A 116 -0.49 -11.13 11.08
C TYR A 116 -0.60 -9.69 11.61
N TRP A 117 -0.22 -8.69 10.80
CA TRP A 117 -0.37 -7.29 11.18
C TRP A 117 -1.84 -6.88 11.29
N SER A 118 -2.70 -7.38 10.41
CA SER A 118 -4.16 -7.21 10.50
C SER A 118 -4.73 -7.87 11.77
N TYR A 119 -4.24 -9.06 12.13
CA TYR A 119 -4.61 -9.72 13.39
C TYR A 119 -4.22 -8.87 14.61
N LEU A 120 -2.95 -8.45 14.70
CA LEU A 120 -2.45 -7.63 15.81
C LEU A 120 -3.18 -6.29 15.89
N TYR A 121 -3.40 -5.63 14.76
CA TYR A 121 -4.18 -4.39 14.69
C TYR A 121 -5.58 -4.57 15.29
N SER A 122 -6.21 -5.71 15.03
CA SER A 122 -7.58 -5.98 15.46
C SER A 122 -7.71 -6.54 16.87
N LYS A 123 -6.66 -7.16 17.41
CA LYS A 123 -6.73 -7.95 18.66
C LYS A 123 -5.81 -7.43 19.77
N ASP A 124 -4.66 -6.90 19.42
CA ASP A 124 -3.60 -6.55 20.37
C ASP A 124 -3.29 -5.04 20.40
N LEU A 125 -3.67 -4.29 19.36
CA LEU A 125 -3.55 -2.83 19.37
C LEU A 125 -4.44 -2.26 20.50
N PRO A 126 -3.91 -1.33 21.33
CA PRO A 126 -4.69 -0.71 22.39
C PRO A 126 -6.02 -0.15 21.87
N SER A 127 -7.10 -0.42 22.59
CA SER A 127 -8.46 -0.04 22.19
C SER A 127 -8.57 1.46 21.93
N GLU A 128 -7.86 2.29 22.70
CA GLU A 128 -7.86 3.74 22.60
C GLU A 128 -7.37 4.22 21.23
N VAL A 129 -6.33 3.56 20.68
CA VAL A 129 -5.80 3.89 19.34
C VAL A 129 -6.81 3.48 18.28
N LYS A 130 -7.38 2.28 18.41
CA LYS A 130 -8.34 1.74 17.44
C LYS A 130 -9.66 2.52 17.45
N ASP A 131 -10.09 2.99 18.63
CA ASP A 131 -11.30 3.78 18.81
C ASP A 131 -11.08 5.19 18.26
N TRP A 132 -9.91 5.80 18.50
CA TRP A 132 -9.53 7.07 17.85
C TRP A 132 -9.65 6.99 16.33
N VAL A 133 -9.10 5.94 15.72
CA VAL A 133 -9.18 5.71 14.27
C VAL A 133 -10.63 5.60 13.78
N ASP A 134 -11.46 4.81 14.47
CA ASP A 134 -12.85 4.60 14.08
C ASP A 134 -13.72 5.85 14.27
N GLU A 135 -13.47 6.63 15.33
CA GLU A 135 -14.23 7.85 15.66
C GLU A 135 -13.87 9.02 14.73
N HIS A 136 -12.60 9.13 14.35
CA HIS A 136 -12.11 10.19 13.47
C HIS A 136 -12.13 9.81 11.98
N MET A 137 -12.39 8.54 11.68
CA MET A 137 -12.37 7.98 10.32
C MET A 137 -11.06 8.32 9.58
N ASN A 138 -9.93 8.18 10.27
CA ASN A 138 -8.61 8.55 9.76
C ASN A 138 -7.48 7.82 10.53
N CYS A 139 -6.24 7.93 10.05
CA CYS A 139 -5.00 7.52 10.72
C CYS A 139 -4.84 6.01 10.98
N GLU A 140 -5.63 5.17 10.31
CA GLU A 140 -5.51 3.71 10.40
C GLU A 140 -4.17 3.23 9.83
N ASP A 141 -3.67 3.91 8.79
CA ASP A 141 -2.39 3.65 8.17
C ASP A 141 -1.21 4.07 9.07
N ILE A 142 -1.31 5.22 9.75
CA ILE A 142 -0.35 5.68 10.75
C ILE A 142 -0.29 4.67 11.89
N ALA A 143 -1.43 4.27 12.45
CA ALA A 143 -1.49 3.27 13.51
C ALA A 143 -0.85 1.94 13.08
N MET A 144 -1.09 1.50 11.84
CA MET A 144 -0.46 0.31 11.28
C MET A 144 1.07 0.45 11.16
N ASN A 145 1.57 1.60 10.69
CA ASN A 145 3.01 1.85 10.60
C ASN A 145 3.67 1.84 11.99
N PHE A 146 3.05 2.46 13.01
CA PHE A 146 3.53 2.40 14.38
C PHE A 146 3.57 0.96 14.91
N LEU A 147 2.51 0.19 14.70
CA LEU A 147 2.42 -1.21 15.13
C LEU A 147 3.55 -2.06 14.54
N VAL A 148 3.74 -2.00 13.21
CA VAL A 148 4.75 -2.81 12.52
C VAL A 148 6.16 -2.34 12.89
N ALA A 149 6.42 -1.03 12.89
CA ALA A 149 7.74 -0.49 13.22
C ALA A 149 8.15 -0.80 14.66
N ASN A 150 7.22 -0.70 15.62
CA ASN A 150 7.50 -0.97 17.04
C ASN A 150 7.85 -2.45 17.28
N LEU A 151 7.20 -3.38 16.58
CA LEU A 151 7.44 -4.82 16.76
C LEU A 151 8.69 -5.31 16.01
N THR A 152 8.94 -4.76 14.83
CA THR A 152 10.04 -5.23 13.97
C THR A 152 11.33 -4.42 14.13
N ASN A 153 11.24 -3.20 14.67
CA ASN A 153 12.30 -2.18 14.65
C ASN A 153 12.86 -1.92 13.24
N LYS A 154 12.01 -2.08 12.21
CA LYS A 154 12.38 -1.89 10.80
C LYS A 154 11.51 -0.84 10.13
N PRO A 155 12.05 -0.07 9.17
CA PRO A 155 11.28 0.87 8.38
C PRO A 155 10.41 0.15 7.33
N PRO A 156 9.33 0.80 6.84
CA PRO A 156 8.59 0.31 5.70
C PRO A 156 9.40 0.43 4.39
N ILE A 157 8.93 -0.22 3.33
CA ILE A 157 9.56 -0.18 2.00
C ILE A 157 8.61 0.49 1.01
N LYS A 158 9.05 1.61 0.46
CA LYS A 158 8.39 2.24 -0.69
C LYS A 158 8.89 1.59 -1.98
N VAL A 159 7.96 1.07 -2.76
CA VAL A 159 8.19 0.76 -4.16
C VAL A 159 7.76 1.93 -5.03
N THR A 160 8.47 2.16 -6.14
CA THR A 160 8.12 3.22 -7.08
C THR A 160 7.37 2.64 -8.27
N PRO A 161 6.35 3.34 -8.80
CA PRO A 161 5.80 2.99 -10.10
C PRO A 161 6.91 3.01 -11.15
N ARG A 162 6.72 2.29 -12.27
CA ARG A 162 7.71 2.29 -13.36
C ARG A 162 7.93 3.75 -13.81
N LYS A 163 9.04 4.35 -13.38
CA LYS A 163 9.55 5.56 -14.04
C LYS A 163 9.88 5.14 -15.46
N LYS A 164 9.26 5.77 -16.45
CA LYS A 164 9.75 5.69 -17.82
C LYS A 164 11.22 6.13 -17.76
N PHE A 165 12.14 5.20 -18.04
CA PHE A 165 13.58 5.48 -18.11
C PHE A 165 13.90 6.57 -19.15
N LYS A 166 12.95 6.83 -20.06
CA LYS A 166 12.99 7.96 -20.98
C LYS A 166 12.78 9.28 -20.22
N CYS A 167 13.82 10.08 -20.17
CA CYS A 167 13.78 11.50 -19.87
C CYS A 167 13.04 12.23 -21.01
N PRO A 168 11.83 12.76 -20.79
CA PRO A 168 11.06 13.43 -21.86
C PRO A 168 11.69 14.74 -22.31
N GLU A 169 12.49 15.36 -21.45
CA GLU A 169 13.15 16.66 -21.67
C GLU A 169 14.58 16.51 -22.22
N CYS A 170 15.09 15.28 -22.34
CA CYS A 170 16.42 15.02 -22.88
C CYS A 170 16.33 14.95 -24.41
N THR A 171 16.54 16.09 -25.07
CA THR A 171 16.54 16.26 -26.53
C THR A 171 17.87 15.90 -27.20
N ASN A 172 18.81 15.29 -26.48
CA ASN A 172 20.10 14.92 -27.04
C ASN A 172 19.95 13.74 -28.01
N ASN A 173 20.08 14.02 -29.30
CA ASN A 173 20.13 13.01 -30.37
C ASN A 173 21.42 12.18 -30.38
N GLU A 174 22.33 12.37 -29.41
CA GLU A 174 23.61 11.67 -29.26
C GLU A 174 23.56 10.51 -28.24
N MET A 175 22.36 10.03 -27.89
CA MET A 175 22.24 8.89 -26.99
C MET A 175 22.66 7.59 -27.69
N LEU A 176 23.62 6.87 -27.12
CA LEU A 176 24.07 5.55 -27.63
C LEU A 176 22.89 4.57 -27.81
N SER A 177 21.85 4.69 -26.98
CA SER A 177 20.63 3.89 -27.05
C SER A 177 19.66 4.28 -28.18
N ALA A 178 19.90 5.42 -28.84
CA ALA A 178 19.12 5.89 -29.99
C ALA A 178 19.75 5.47 -31.34
N ASP A 179 20.98 4.95 -31.32
CA ASP A 179 21.62 4.40 -32.52
C ASP A 179 20.89 3.14 -33.00
N LEU A 180 20.62 3.07 -34.30
CA LEU A 180 19.92 1.97 -34.97
C LEU A 180 20.67 0.63 -34.79
N GLY A 181 22.00 0.66 -34.67
CA GLY A 181 22.82 -0.52 -34.42
C GLY A 181 22.81 -1.02 -32.97
N HIS A 182 22.39 -0.19 -32.02
CA HIS A 182 22.54 -0.47 -30.58
C HIS A 182 21.82 -1.75 -30.13
N MET A 183 20.59 -1.97 -30.60
CA MET A 183 19.80 -3.15 -30.22
C MET A 183 20.28 -4.41 -30.95
N VAL A 184 20.90 -4.26 -32.13
CA VAL A 184 21.47 -5.38 -32.90
C VAL A 184 22.70 -5.91 -32.16
N GLU A 185 23.65 -5.04 -31.81
CA GLU A 185 24.84 -5.43 -31.03
C GLU A 185 24.47 -6.06 -29.69
N ARG A 186 23.48 -5.52 -28.97
CA ARG A 186 22.97 -6.12 -27.73
C ARG A 186 22.33 -7.50 -27.91
N SER A 187 21.77 -7.78 -29.09
CA SER A 187 21.19 -9.10 -29.38
C SER A 187 22.27 -10.14 -29.69
N HIS A 188 23.48 -9.70 -30.02
CA HIS A 188 24.63 -10.58 -30.28
C HIS A 188 25.44 -10.94 -29.02
N CYS A 189 25.38 -10.11 -27.96
CA CYS A 189 25.96 -10.39 -26.64
C CYS A 189 25.19 -11.50 -25.90
#